data_AF-A0A3N5WMN4-F1
#
_entry.id   AF-A0A3N5WMN4-F1
#
_cell.length_a   1.000
_cell.length_b   1.000
_cell.length_c   1.000
_cell.angle_alpha   90.00
_cell.angle_beta   90.00
_cell.angle_gamma   90.00
#
_symmetry.space_group_name_H-M   'P 1'
#
loop_
_entity.id
_entity.type
_entity.pdbx_description
1 polymer ?
#
loop_
_entity_poly.entity_id
_entity_poly.type
_entity_poly.pdbx_seq_one_letter_code
_entity_poly.pdbx_strand_id
1 'polypeptide(L)' 'MKRVLWGVLCLFILTGCGGYWQVVDPTTKDVYYTKNVKKEKRGAVRFIDAKTGVLIILQNSEVIEVSKDQFRKAVGPK' A
#
# COMPACT_ATOMS: atom_id res chain seq x y z
N MET A 1 -2.51 -41.63 2.90
CA MET A 1 -3.49 -40.52 2.98
C MET A 1 -2.69 -39.21 3.04
N LYS A 2 -2.27 -38.64 1.90
CA LYS A 2 -2.78 -37.36 1.34
C LYS A 2 -3.09 -36.35 2.47
N ARG A 3 -2.34 -35.27 2.71
CA ARG A 3 -2.02 -34.18 1.77
C ARG A 3 -0.70 -33.49 2.15
N VAL A 4 0.15 -33.34 1.15
CA VAL A 4 1.38 -32.56 1.15
C VAL A 4 1.04 -31.11 0.80
N LEU A 5 1.88 -30.16 1.28
CA LEU A 5 2.02 -28.77 0.85
C LEU A 5 0.87 -27.81 1.19
N TRP A 6 1.17 -26.66 1.81
CA TRP A 6 1.35 -25.38 1.10
C TRP A 6 1.30 -24.22 2.08
N GLY A 7 2.32 -23.35 2.07
CA GLY A 7 2.19 -22.06 2.75
C GLY A 7 3.47 -21.27 2.96
N VAL A 8 4.52 -21.49 2.16
CA VAL A 8 5.61 -20.50 2.05
C VAL A 8 4.95 -19.22 1.56
N LEU A 9 4.75 -18.27 2.48
CA LEU A 9 4.32 -16.91 2.17
C LEU A 9 5.51 -16.21 1.52
N CYS A 10 5.81 -16.59 0.29
CA CYS A 10 6.52 -15.77 -0.68
C CYS A 10 5.69 -14.52 -0.87
N LEU A 11 5.86 -13.53 0.00
CA LEU A 11 5.37 -12.18 -0.25
C LEU A 11 6.25 -11.63 -1.37
N PHE A 12 5.78 -11.88 -2.59
CA PHE A 12 6.33 -11.38 -3.83
C PHE A 12 6.86 -9.96 -3.63
N ILE A 13 8.18 -9.86 -3.74
CA ILE A 13 8.89 -8.63 -3.97
C ILE A 13 8.42 -8.17 -5.36
N LEU A 14 7.31 -7.44 -5.41
CA LEU A 14 6.83 -6.79 -6.62
C LEU A 14 7.75 -5.60 -6.89
N THR A 15 8.97 -5.89 -7.35
CA THR A 15 9.76 -4.97 -8.17
C THR A 15 9.09 -4.90 -9.53
N GLY A 16 7.95 -4.20 -9.60
CA GLY A 16 7.20 -3.96 -10.81
C GLY A 16 6.91 -2.48 -10.92
N CYS A 17 6.99 -1.97 -12.14
CA CYS A 17 6.66 -0.60 -12.54
C CYS A 17 5.25 -0.21 -12.05
N GLY A 18 5.15 0.30 -10.82
CA GLY A 18 3.90 0.70 -10.18
C GLY A 18 3.88 2.21 -9.97
N GLY A 19 2.73 2.83 -10.22
CA GLY A 19 2.49 4.25 -9.94
C GLY A 19 2.74 4.61 -8.48
N TYR A 20 2.84 5.90 -8.19
CA TYR A 20 2.97 6.40 -6.83
C TYR A 20 1.59 6.85 -6.36
N TRP A 21 1.23 6.53 -5.13
CA TRP A 21 -0.11 6.76 -4.61
C TRP A 21 -0.05 7.54 -3.31
N GLN A 22 -0.94 8.51 -3.19
CA GLN A 22 -1.34 9.12 -1.94
C GLN A 22 -2.64 8.45 -1.49
N VAL A 23 -2.72 8.05 -0.24
CA VAL A 23 -3.92 7.49 0.38
C VAL A 23 -4.32 8.37 1.54
N VAL A 24 -5.55 8.89 1.52
CA VAL A 24 -6.10 9.76 2.56
C VAL A 24 -7.17 9.01 3.33
N ASP A 25 -7.07 8.98 4.66
CA ASP A 25 -8.18 8.57 5.52
C ASP A 25 -9.14 9.75 5.69
N PRO A 26 -10.36 9.70 5.14
CA PRO A 26 -11.31 10.81 5.25
C PRO A 26 -11.77 11.05 6.71
N THR A 27 -11.61 10.08 7.59
CA THR A 27 -12.04 10.08 9.00
C THR A 27 -11.03 10.83 9.87
N THR A 28 -9.75 10.42 9.82
CA THR A 28 -8.69 11.02 10.65
C THR A 28 -7.97 12.17 9.97
N LYS A 29 -8.15 12.32 8.65
CA LYS A 29 -7.39 13.24 7.77
C LYS A 29 -5.91 12.88 7.63
N ASP A 30 -5.53 11.67 8.03
CA ASP A 30 -4.16 11.19 7.84
C ASP A 30 -3.85 10.96 6.36
N VAL A 31 -2.62 11.30 5.99
CA VAL A 31 -2.12 11.19 4.61
C VAL A 31 -0.93 10.23 4.56
N TYR A 32 -1.11 9.15 3.81
CA TYR A 32 -0.13 8.10 3.62
C TYR A 32 0.35 8.05 2.18
N TYR A 33 1.49 7.42 1.96
CA TYR A 33 2.07 7.27 0.63
C TYR A 33 2.45 5.83 0.40
N THR A 34 2.18 5.30 -0.80
CA THR A 34 2.60 3.94 -1.15
C THR A 34 2.90 3.81 -2.63
N LYS A 35 3.64 2.76 -3.00
CA LYS A 35 3.85 2.37 -4.40
C LYS A 35 2.87 1.28 -4.84
N ASN A 36 2.07 0.76 -3.92
CA ASN A 36 1.16 -0.33 -4.19
C ASN A 36 -0.05 -0.25 -3.26
N VAL A 37 -1.24 -0.15 -3.85
CA VAL A 37 -2.52 -0.21 -3.15
C VAL A 37 -3.20 -1.52 -3.53
N LYS A 38 -3.47 -2.38 -2.54
CA LYS A 38 -4.25 -3.59 -2.74
C LYS A 38 -5.68 -3.35 -2.28
N LYS A 39 -6.65 -3.61 -3.17
CA LYS A 39 -8.07 -3.62 -2.79
C LYS A 39 -8.38 -4.93 -2.07
N GLU A 40 -9.07 -4.81 -0.96
CA GLU A 40 -9.56 -5.91 -0.14
C GLU A 40 -11.06 -6.14 -0.36
N LYS A 41 -11.57 -7.23 0.21
CA LYS A 41 -13.01 -7.50 0.22
C LYS A 41 -13.74 -6.38 0.99
N ARG A 42 -14.94 -6.01 0.52
CA ARG A 42 -15.82 -4.99 1.12
C ARG A 42 -15.31 -3.54 1.00
N GLY A 43 -14.45 -3.25 0.03
CA GLY A 43 -14.07 -1.87 -0.31
C GLY A 43 -12.88 -1.29 0.45
N ALA A 44 -12.34 -2.04 1.42
CA ALA A 44 -11.13 -1.64 2.12
C ALA A 44 -9.90 -1.65 1.21
N VAL A 45 -8.88 -0.88 1.57
CA VAL A 45 -7.56 -0.90 0.95
C VAL A 45 -6.50 -1.30 1.96
N ARG A 46 -5.54 -2.12 1.51
CA ARG A 46 -4.37 -2.54 2.26
C ARG A 46 -3.12 -2.05 1.53
N PHE A 47 -2.23 -1.39 2.26
CA PHE A 47 -0.96 -0.90 1.71
C PHE A 47 0.09 -0.77 2.80
N ILE A 48 1.37 -0.69 2.39
CA ILE A 48 2.47 -0.36 3.30
C ILE A 48 2.74 1.13 3.14
N ASP A 49 2.70 1.87 4.25
CA ASP A 49 3.08 3.27 4.24
C ASP A 49 4.58 3.40 3.96
N ALA A 50 4.92 4.21 2.97
CA ALA A 50 6.27 4.37 2.50
C ALA A 50 7.14 5.17 3.47
N LYS A 51 6.54 6.00 4.34
CA LYS A 51 7.27 6.77 5.36
C LYS A 51 7.70 5.88 6.53
N THR A 52 6.74 5.15 7.09
CA THR A 52 6.94 4.39 8.33
C THR A 52 7.25 2.91 8.13
N GLY A 53 6.92 2.35 6.95
CA GLY A 53 6.99 0.91 6.69
C GLY A 53 5.86 0.10 7.34
N VAL A 54 4.90 0.75 8.00
CA VAL A 54 3.79 0.10 8.67
C VAL A 54 2.74 -0.37 7.66
N LEU A 55 2.20 -1.56 7.89
CA LEU A 55 1.07 -2.09 7.15
C LEU A 55 -0.23 -1.43 7.64
N ILE A 56 -0.94 -0.76 6.73
CA ILE A 56 -2.17 -0.04 7.02
C ILE A 56 -3.33 -0.69 6.26
N ILE A 57 -4.49 -0.78 6.91
CA ILE A 57 -5.75 -1.24 6.33
C ILE A 57 -6.80 -0.16 6.59
N LEU A 58 -7.28 0.49 5.54
CA LEU A 58 -8.33 1.51 5.65
C LEU A 58 -9.62 0.98 5.04
N GLN A 59 -10.73 1.11 5.77
CA GLN A 59 -12.05 0.72 5.27
C GLN A 59 -12.60 1.72 4.25
N ASN A 60 -12.34 3.01 4.47
CA ASN A 60 -12.68 4.09 3.57
C ASN A 60 -11.40 4.87 3.28
N SER A 61 -11.14 5.19 2.02
CA SER A 61 -9.96 5.94 1.63
C SER A 61 -10.17 6.67 0.31
N GLU A 62 -9.57 7.85 0.20
CA GLU A 62 -9.35 8.48 -1.09
C GLU A 62 -7.95 8.09 -1.60
N VAL A 63 -7.89 7.48 -2.78
CA VAL A 63 -6.64 7.01 -3.38
C VAL A 63 -6.37 7.84 -4.63
N ILE A 64 -5.28 8.59 -4.59
CA ILE A 64 -4.89 9.56 -5.63
C ILE A 64 -3.55 9.13 -6.20
N GLU A 65 -3.45 9.00 -7.51
CA GLU A 65 -2.15 8.80 -8.16
C GLU A 65 -1.37 10.12 -8.12
N VAL A 66 -0.09 10.04 -7.75
CA VAL A 66 0.81 11.20 -7.66
C VAL A 66 2.05 10.95 -8.50
N SER A 67 2.73 12.02 -8.87
CA SER A 67 4.01 11.91 -9.55
C SER A 67 5.11 11.37 -8.62
N LYS A 68 6.15 10.78 -9.21
CA LYS A 68 7.35 10.32 -8.49
C LYS A 68 7.97 11.42 -7.63
N ASP A 69 7.98 12.66 -8.12
CA ASP A 69 8.59 13.79 -7.43
C ASP A 69 7.76 14.23 -6.23
N GLN A 70 6.42 14.29 -6.36
CA GLN A 70 5.54 14.55 -5.22
C GLN A 70 5.69 13.47 -4.14
N PHE A 71 5.73 12.20 -4.55
CA PHE A 71 5.98 11.09 -3.64
C PHE A 71 7.33 11.22 -2.93
N ARG A 72 8.42 11.50 -3.66
CA ARG A 72 9.76 11.64 -3.08
C ARG A 72 9.82 12.82 -2.10
N LYS A 73 9.18 13.94 -2.43
CA LYS A 73 9.08 15.11 -1.53
C LYS A 73 8.34 14.76 -0.23
N ALA A 74 7.26 14.00 -0.33
CA ALA A 74 6.45 13.63 0.82
C ALA A 74 7.10 12.56 1.70
N VAL A 75 7.74 11.55 1.10
CA VAL A 75 8.32 10.40 1.81
C VAL A 75 9.75 10.66 2.29
N GLY A 76 10.45 11.60 1.66
CA GLY A 76 11.88 11.83 1.89
C GLY A 76 12.77 10.90 1.05
N PRO A 77 14.09 11.14 1.04
CA PRO A 77 15.05 10.19 0.47
C PRO A 77 14.95 8.86 1.24
N LYS A 78 14.80 7.75 0.51
CA LYS A 78 14.88 6.40 1.07
C LYS A 78 16.28 5.86 0.96
#